data_AF-A0A2A2F1W1-F1
#
_entry.id   AF-A0A2A2F1W1-F1
#
_cell.length_a   1.000
_cell.length_b   1.000
_cell.length_c   1.000
_cell.angle_alpha   90.00
_cell.angle_beta   90.00
_cell.angle_gamma   90.00
#
_symmetry.space_group_name_H-M   'P 1'
#
loop_
_entity.id
_entity.type
_entity.pdbx_description
1 polymer ?
#
loop_
_entity_poly.entity_id
_entity_poly.type
_entity_poly.pdbx_seq_one_letter_code
_entity_poly.pdbx_strand_id
1 'polypeptide(L)'
;MARLKSLPESFTSGWLENIDKRTAFGYAMARRYHEFTSDLGGVENLSFQQRVLVERALFLQQWIAQSEAAIAEGGDADMGKITAANNTLMGILSKLGLERKAKNVPSLGEYIARREGAAQ
;
A
#
# COMPACT_ATOMS: atom_id res chain seq x y z
N MET A 1 19.89 -8.67 -8.79
CA MET A 1 18.68 -8.35 -9.58
C MET A 1 18.52 -6.84 -9.64
N ALA A 2 18.18 -6.27 -10.80
CA ALA A 2 17.94 -4.83 -10.91
C ALA A 2 16.68 -4.43 -10.12
N ARG A 3 16.73 -3.33 -9.37
CA ARG A 3 15.57 -2.79 -8.65
C ARG A 3 14.61 -2.13 -9.64
N LEU A 4 13.30 -2.27 -9.41
CA LEU A 4 12.25 -1.67 -10.23
C LEU A 4 12.25 -0.15 -10.03
N LYS A 5 12.27 0.62 -11.12
CA LYS A 5 12.19 2.10 -11.09
C LYS A 5 10.80 2.64 -11.41
N SER A 6 9.92 1.78 -11.91
CA SER A 6 8.55 2.05 -12.33
C SER A 6 7.64 0.89 -11.92
N LEU A 7 6.34 1.05 -12.14
CA LEU A 7 5.38 -0.04 -12.00
C LEU A 7 5.73 -1.16 -12.99
N PRO A 8 5.73 -2.45 -12.59
CA PRO A 8 5.91 -3.54 -13.53
C PRO A 8 4.67 -3.70 -14.44
N GLU A 9 4.87 -4.21 -15.65
CA GLU A 9 3.80 -4.37 -16.66
C GLU A 9 2.64 -5.25 -16.17
N SER A 10 2.96 -6.25 -15.35
CA SER A 10 1.98 -7.12 -14.71
C SER A 10 2.27 -7.24 -13.23
N PHE A 11 1.21 -7.47 -12.45
CA PHE A 11 1.36 -7.65 -11.02
C PHE A 11 2.19 -8.90 -10.73
N THR A 12 3.19 -8.74 -9.88
CA THR A 12 3.92 -9.83 -9.24
C THR A 12 3.93 -9.55 -7.74
N SER A 13 3.71 -10.58 -6.91
CA SER A 13 3.79 -10.40 -5.45
C SER A 13 5.23 -10.05 -5.03
N GLY A 14 5.38 -9.15 -4.07
CA GLY A 14 6.67 -8.60 -3.67
C GLY A 14 7.20 -7.53 -4.64
N TRP A 15 6.41 -7.01 -5.58
CA TRP A 15 6.87 -5.95 -6.49
C TRP A 15 7.31 -4.69 -5.73
N LEU A 16 6.62 -4.39 -4.63
CA LEU A 16 6.92 -3.22 -3.82
C LEU A 16 8.26 -3.36 -3.06
N GLU A 17 8.60 -4.57 -2.63
CA GLU A 17 9.89 -4.86 -1.99
C GLU A 17 11.06 -4.70 -2.97
N ASN A 18 10.80 -4.97 -4.25
CA ASN A 18 11.78 -4.89 -5.32
C ASN A 18 11.95 -3.49 -5.91
N ILE A 19 11.19 -2.49 -5.45
CA ILE A 19 11.27 -1.12 -5.92
C ILE A 19 12.53 -0.39 -5.43
N ASP A 20 13.11 0.47 -6.26
CA ASP A 20 14.20 1.36 -5.87
C ASP A 20 13.64 2.57 -5.13
N LYS A 21 13.70 2.53 -3.79
CA LYS A 21 13.20 3.59 -2.90
C LYS A 21 13.95 4.93 -3.02
N ARG A 22 15.06 4.99 -3.75
CA ARG A 22 15.80 6.23 -4.03
C ARG A 22 15.17 7.04 -5.18
N THR A 23 14.30 6.40 -5.96
CA THR A 23 13.53 7.09 -7.01
C THR A 23 12.31 7.77 -6.41
N ALA A 24 11.83 8.86 -7.03
CA ALA A 24 10.60 9.53 -6.60
C ALA A 24 9.40 8.55 -6.59
N PHE A 25 9.31 7.68 -7.59
CA PHE A 25 8.31 6.63 -7.68
C PHE A 25 8.39 5.64 -6.51
N GLY A 26 9.57 5.06 -6.27
CA GLY A 26 9.78 4.10 -5.19
C GLY A 26 9.57 4.70 -3.80
N TYR A 27 10.00 5.95 -3.59
CA TYR A 27 9.72 6.69 -2.35
C TYR A 27 8.21 6.89 -2.15
N ALA A 28 7.49 7.34 -3.18
CA ALA A 28 6.05 7.56 -3.10
C ALA A 28 5.30 6.25 -2.81
N MET A 29 5.66 5.14 -3.46
CA MET A 29 5.03 3.84 -3.22
C MET A 29 5.31 3.31 -1.81
N ALA A 30 6.55 3.45 -1.31
CA ALA A 30 6.90 3.06 0.05
C ALA A 30 6.12 3.89 1.09
N ARG A 31 5.98 5.19 0.85
CA ARG A 31 5.17 6.07 1.70
C ARG A 31 3.69 5.68 1.70
N ARG A 32 3.09 5.46 0.53
CA ARG A 32 1.68 5.04 0.42
C ARG A 32 1.42 3.71 1.10
N TYR A 33 2.34 2.75 0.98
CA TYR A 33 2.24 1.48 1.71
C TYR A 33 2.27 1.66 3.22
N HIS A 34 3.18 2.50 3.72
CA HIS A 34 3.25 2.82 5.14
C HIS A 34 1.97 3.52 5.65
N GLU A 35 1.44 4.50 4.90
CA GLU A 35 0.20 5.19 5.24
C GLU A 35 -0.99 4.21 5.27
N PHE A 36 -1.16 3.42 4.22
CA PHE A 36 -2.24 2.45 4.10
C PHE A 36 -2.19 1.41 5.23
N THR A 37 -1.03 0.78 5.46
CA THR A 37 -0.90 -0.20 6.55
C THR A 37 -1.05 0.45 7.93
N SER A 38 -0.62 1.70 8.11
CA SER A 38 -0.82 2.43 9.37
C SER A 38 -2.29 2.69 9.68
N ASP A 39 -3.08 3.04 8.67
CA ASP A 39 -4.53 3.25 8.83
C ASP A 39 -5.29 1.95 9.10
N LEU A 40 -4.73 0.80 8.72
CA LEU A 40 -5.27 -0.51 9.06
C LEU A 40 -4.79 -1.03 10.44
N GLY A 41 -4.12 -0.19 11.24
CA GLY A 41 -3.66 -0.53 12.59
C GLY A 41 -2.19 -0.95 12.67
N GLY A 42 -1.41 -0.78 11.60
CA GLY A 42 0.01 -1.15 11.53
C GLY A 42 0.25 -2.49 10.84
N VAL A 43 1.36 -2.61 10.11
CA VAL A 43 1.70 -3.78 9.28
C VAL A 43 1.83 -5.08 10.09
N GLU A 44 2.26 -4.94 11.34
CA GLU A 44 2.42 -6.00 12.33
C GLU A 44 1.08 -6.62 12.76
N ASN A 45 0.00 -5.85 12.69
CA ASN A 45 -1.35 -6.29 13.05
C ASN A 45 -2.14 -6.83 11.85
N LEU A 46 -1.55 -6.79 10.64
CA LEU A 46 -2.19 -7.31 9.45
C LEU A 46 -1.97 -8.82 9.30
N SER A 47 -3.03 -9.51 8.89
CA SER A 47 -2.90 -10.87 8.38
C SER A 47 -2.12 -10.88 7.06
N PHE A 48 -1.64 -12.07 6.68
CA PHE A 48 -1.00 -12.25 5.38
C PHE A 48 -1.93 -11.82 4.22
N GLN A 49 -3.20 -12.19 4.28
CA GLN A 49 -4.20 -11.85 3.27
C GLN A 49 -4.37 -10.33 3.15
N GLN A 50 -4.40 -9.61 4.29
CA GLN A 50 -4.48 -8.15 4.28
C GLN A 50 -3.25 -7.52 3.64
N ARG A 51 -2.03 -8.03 3.91
CA ARG A 51 -0.81 -7.54 3.26
C ARG A 51 -0.83 -7.73 1.74
N VAL A 52 -1.30 -8.89 1.27
CA VAL A 52 -1.47 -9.16 -0.17
C VAL A 52 -2.48 -8.20 -0.80
N LEU A 53 -3.60 -7.95 -0.12
CA LEU A 53 -4.63 -7.02 -0.60
C LEU A 53 -4.12 -5.58 -0.66
N VAL A 54 -3.36 -5.12 0.33
CA VAL A 54 -2.73 -3.79 0.31
C VAL A 54 -1.76 -3.66 -0.86
N GLU A 55 -0.89 -4.65 -1.07
CA GLU A 55 0.05 -4.64 -2.20
C GLU A 55 -0.68 -4.61 -3.55
N ARG A 56 -1.77 -5.37 -3.68
CA ARG A 56 -2.60 -5.38 -4.88
C ARG A 56 -3.31 -4.05 -5.10
N ALA A 57 -3.86 -3.45 -4.04
CA ALA A 57 -4.55 -2.17 -4.11
C ALA A 57 -3.62 -1.05 -4.59
N LEU A 58 -2.39 -1.00 -4.09
CA LEU A 58 -1.38 -0.03 -4.54
C LEU A 58 -1.00 -0.22 -6.01
N PHE A 59 -0.85 -1.47 -6.45
CA PHE A 59 -0.59 -1.76 -7.86
C PHE A 59 -1.72 -1.24 -8.75
N LEU A 60 -2.97 -1.57 -8.42
CA LEU A 60 -4.14 -1.14 -9.19
C LEU A 60 -4.29 0.38 -9.19
N GLN A 61 -4.17 1.03 -8.03
CA GLN A 61 -4.22 2.49 -7.92
C GLN A 61 -3.20 3.15 -8.86
N GLN A 62 -1.95 2.64 -8.86
CA GLN A 62 -0.89 3.22 -9.66
C GLN A 62 -1.06 2.94 -11.16
N TRP A 63 -1.59 1.77 -11.52
CA TRP A 63 -1.92 1.40 -12.90
C TRP A 63 -3.05 2.27 -13.47
N ILE A 64 -4.11 2.49 -12.67
CA ILE A 64 -5.22 3.39 -13.02
C ILE A 64 -4.70 4.81 -13.25
N ALA A 65 -3.92 5.34 -12.30
CA ALA A 65 -3.37 6.70 -12.42
C ALA A 65 -2.49 6.89 -13.66
N GLN A 66 -1.70 5.88 -14.06
CA GLN A 66 -0.90 5.94 -15.30
C GLN A 66 -1.78 5.92 -16.55
N SER A 67 -2.85 5.12 -16.53
CA SER A 67 -3.79 5.02 -17.64
C SER A 67 -4.60 6.32 -17.81
N GLU A 68 -5.03 6.93 -16.71
CA GLU A 68 -5.72 8.23 -16.70
C GLU A 68 -4.80 9.38 -17.14
N ALA A 69 -3.53 9.36 -16.73
CA ALA A 69 -2.54 10.33 -17.20
C ALA A 69 -2.31 10.22 -18.72
N ALA A 70 -2.21 9.01 -19.26
CA ALA A 70 -2.07 8.80 -20.70
C ALA A 70 -3.26 9.37 -21.49
N ILE A 71 -4.49 9.22 -20.99
CA ILE A 71 -5.69 9.85 -21.58
C ILE A 71 -5.57 11.38 -21.54
N ALA A 72 -5.16 11.94 -20.40
CA ALA A 72 -5.03 13.40 -20.22
C ALA A 72 -3.98 14.02 -21.16
N GLU A 73 -2.96 13.25 -21.53
CA GLU A 73 -1.91 13.64 -22.48
C GLU A 73 -2.35 13.48 -23.96
N GLY A 74 -3.60 13.08 -24.21
CA GLY A 74 -4.14 12.85 -25.55
C GLY A 74 -3.81 11.47 -26.14
N GLY A 75 -3.28 10.56 -25.32
CA GLY A 75 -3.13 9.16 -25.66
C GLY A 75 -4.45 8.40 -25.61
N ASP A 76 -4.40 7.14 -26.03
CA ASP A 76 -5.55 6.23 -25.96
C ASP A 76 -5.37 5.25 -24.79
N ALA A 77 -6.47 4.95 -24.10
CA ALA A 77 -6.49 3.95 -23.05
C ALA A 77 -7.82 3.20 -23.04
N ASP A 78 -7.74 1.92 -22.72
CA ASP A 78 -8.90 1.03 -22.67
C ASP A 78 -9.75 1.33 -21.43
N MET A 79 -10.81 2.12 -21.63
CA MET A 79 -11.78 2.48 -20.59
C MET A 79 -12.46 1.25 -19.95
N GLY A 80 -12.58 0.15 -20.69
CA GLY A 80 -13.08 -1.12 -20.15
C GLY A 80 -12.14 -1.71 -19.11
N LYS A 81 -10.83 -1.71 -19.39
CA LYS A 81 -9.80 -2.14 -18.42
C LYS A 81 -9.72 -1.21 -17.23
N ILE A 82 -9.80 0.11 -17.43
CA ILE A 82 -9.83 1.09 -16.35
C ILE A 82 -11.04 0.85 -15.44
N THR A 83 -12.23 0.65 -16.01
CA THR A 83 -13.45 0.33 -15.26
C THR A 83 -13.30 -0.96 -14.45
N ALA A 84 -12.77 -2.03 -15.06
CA ALA A 84 -12.54 -3.30 -14.37
C ALA A 84 -11.52 -3.16 -13.22
N ALA A 85 -10.45 -2.39 -13.42
CA ALA A 85 -9.46 -2.10 -12.39
C ALA A 85 -10.06 -1.31 -11.23
N ASN A 86 -10.86 -0.27 -11.51
CA ASN A 86 -11.59 0.51 -10.52
C ASN A 86 -12.54 -0.36 -9.69
N ASN A 87 -13.35 -1.21 -10.34
CA ASN A 87 -14.25 -2.13 -9.64
C ASN A 87 -13.49 -3.12 -8.74
N THR A 88 -12.35 -3.63 -9.22
CA THR A 88 -11.50 -4.52 -8.42
C THR A 88 -10.90 -3.78 -7.23
N LEU A 89 -10.41 -2.55 -7.43
CA LEU A 89 -9.85 -1.73 -6.37
C LEU A 89 -10.92 -1.43 -5.29
N MET A 90 -12.11 -0.98 -5.69
CA MET A 90 -13.22 -0.73 -4.76
C MET A 90 -13.54 -1.99 -3.93
N GLY A 91 -13.64 -3.16 -4.56
CA GLY A 91 -13.88 -4.42 -3.85
C GLY A 91 -12.77 -4.79 -2.86
N ILE A 92 -11.51 -4.47 -3.15
CA ILE A 92 -10.40 -4.66 -2.21
C ILE A 92 -10.50 -3.69 -1.04
N LEU A 93 -10.74 -2.40 -1.31
CA LEU A 93 -10.86 -1.37 -0.26
C LEU A 93 -12.02 -1.67 0.68
N SER A 94 -13.18 -2.09 0.17
CA SER A 94 -14.31 -2.51 1.00
C SER A 94 -13.98 -3.70 1.91
N LYS A 95 -13.16 -4.66 1.45
CA LYS A 95 -12.74 -5.83 2.25
C LYS A 95 -11.72 -5.49 3.33
N LEU A 96 -10.82 -4.53 3.05
CA LEU A 96 -9.84 -4.06 4.02
C LEU A 96 -10.49 -3.17 5.10
N GLY A 97 -11.61 -2.53 4.75
CA GLY A 97 -12.32 -1.58 5.58
C GLY A 97 -11.89 -0.15 5.25
N LEU A 98 -12.86 0.75 5.11
CA LEU A 98 -12.63 2.18 4.84
C LEU A 98 -12.39 2.98 6.14
N GLU A 99 -12.48 2.32 7.30
CA GLU A 99 -12.33 2.96 8.60
C GLU A 99 -10.90 2.83 9.12
N ARG A 100 -10.38 3.95 9.63
CA ARG A 100 -9.07 3.99 10.27
C ARG A 100 -9.11 3.23 11.60
N LYS A 101 -8.25 2.22 11.73
CA LYS A 101 -8.08 1.45 12.96
C LYS A 101 -6.96 2.03 13.80
N ALA A 102 -7.23 2.29 15.08
CA ALA A 102 -6.21 2.70 16.03
C ALA A 102 -5.15 1.58 16.20
N LYS A 103 -3.87 1.97 16.27
CA LYS A 103 -2.78 1.03 16.59
C LYS A 103 -2.93 0.56 18.03
N ASN A 104 -2.64 -0.72 18.29
CA ASN A 104 -2.56 -1.23 19.66
C ASN A 104 -1.27 -0.72 20.31
N VAL A 105 -1.31 0.48 20.88
CA VAL A 105 -0.19 1.10 21.59
C VAL A 105 -0.28 0.83 23.09
N PRO A 106 0.84 0.51 23.77
CA PRO A 106 0.84 0.28 25.21
C PRO A 106 0.25 1.47 25.95
N SER A 107 -0.49 1.20 27.02
CA SER A 107 -0.97 2.27 27.90
C SER A 107 0.22 2.99 28.55
N LEU A 108 0.02 4.23 28.99
CA LEU A 108 1.06 4.99 29.70
C LEU A 108 1.59 4.21 30.93
N GLY A 109 0.71 3.50 31.64
CA GLY A 109 1.10 2.66 32.78
C GLY A 109 1.97 1.47 32.38
N GLU A 110 1.60 0.76 31.31
CA GLU A 110 2.41 -0.34 30.75
C GLU A 110 3.79 0.16 30.27
N TYR A 111 3.83 1.36 29.68
CA TYR A 111 5.07 1.97 29.24
C TYR A 111 6.00 2.31 30.42
N ILE A 112 5.46 2.91 31.50
CA ILE A 112 6.22 3.22 32.72
C ILE A 112 6.74 1.94 33.37
N ALA A 113 5.89 0.93 33.56
CA ALA A 113 6.29 -0.34 34.17
C ALA A 113 7.39 -1.05 33.36
N ARG A 114 7.30 -1.04 32.03
CA ARG A 114 8.32 -1.61 31.14
C ARG A 114 9.65 -0.85 31.22
N ARG A 115 9.61 0.48 31.39
CA ARG A 115 10.80 1.32 31.53
C ARG A 115 11.48 1.11 32.89
N GLU A 116 10.71 0.98 33.97
CA GLU A 116 11.23 0.75 35.31
C GLU A 116 11.80 -0.67 35.47
N GLY A 117 11.15 -1.69 34.89
CA GLY A 117 11.66 -3.07 34.89
C GLY A 117 12.90 -3.30 34.01
N ALA A 118 13.21 -2.39 33.08
CA ALA A 118 14.43 -2.43 32.27
C ALA A 118 15.62 -1.70 32.93
N ALA A 119 15.41 -1.01 34.06
CA ALA A 119 16.42 -0.27 34.81
C ALA A 119 16.94 -1.04 36.05
N GLN A 120 16.54 -2.30 36.23
CA GLN A 120 17.03 -3.25 37.23
C GLN A 120 17.92 -4.31 36.55
#